data_AF-U3FVH8-F1
#
_entry.id   AF-U3FVH8-F1
#
_cell.length_a   1.000
_cell.length_b   1.000
_cell.length_c   1.000
_cell.angle_alpha   90.00
_cell.angle_beta   90.00
_cell.angle_gamma   90.00
#
_symmetry.space_group_name_H-M   'P 1'
#
loop_
_entity.id
_entity.type
_entity.pdbx_description
1 polymer ?
#
loop_
_entity_poly.entity_id
_entity_poly.type
_entity_poly.pdbx_seq_one_letter_code
_entity_poly.pdbx_strand_id
1 'polypeptide(L)'
;MNTLLLTLLVVTIVCLDFGYTTKCLTKFSPGLQTSQTCPAGQKICFKKWKKGKKVSRGCAVTCPKPKKHETIQCCTENNCNR
;
A
#
# COMPACT_ATOMS: atom_id res chain seq x y z
N MET A 1 38.21 -14.66 -2.75
CA MET A 1 36.96 -15.19 -3.32
C MET A 1 35.92 -15.24 -2.21
N ASN A 2 34.85 -14.46 -2.34
CA ASN A 2 33.80 -14.31 -1.32
C ASN A 2 32.40 -14.56 -1.93
N THR A 3 32.32 -15.43 -2.94
CA THR A 3 31.13 -15.68 -3.75
C THR A 3 29.95 -16.20 -2.92
N LEU A 4 30.21 -16.98 -1.87
CA LEU A 4 29.19 -17.46 -0.92
C LEU A 4 28.56 -16.32 -0.11
N LEU A 5 29.36 -15.33 0.29
CA LEU A 5 28.87 -14.19 1.05
C LEU A 5 28.01 -13.28 0.16
N LEU A 6 28.46 -13.07 -1.08
CA LEU A 6 27.73 -12.32 -2.11
C LEU A 6 26.41 -13.01 -2.46
N THR A 7 26.37 -14.33 -2.63
CA THR A 7 25.11 -15.04 -2.92
C THR A 7 24.13 -15.01 -1.75
N LEU A 8 24.60 -15.20 -0.51
CA LEU A 8 23.73 -15.06 0.67
C LEU A 8 23.14 -13.66 0.78
N LEU A 9 23.94 -12.62 0.54
CA LEU A 9 23.50 -11.22 0.61
C LEU A 9 22.43 -10.92 -0.45
N VAL A 10 22.60 -11.41 -1.68
CA VAL A 10 21.61 -11.22 -2.75
C VAL A 10 20.30 -11.93 -2.42
N VAL A 11 20.36 -13.14 -1.85
CA VAL A 11 19.16 -13.89 -1.44
C VAL A 11 18.42 -13.17 -0.32
N THR A 12 19.13 -12.65 0.70
CA THR A 12 18.48 -11.94 1.80
C THR A 12 17.86 -10.62 1.36
N ILE A 13 18.50 -9.87 0.46
CA ILE A 13 17.94 -8.63 -0.11
C ILE A 13 16.67 -8.93 -0.93
N VAL A 14 16.73 -9.91 -1.84
CA VAL A 14 15.56 -10.32 -2.65
C VAL A 14 14.42 -10.82 -1.76
N CYS A 15 14.72 -11.58 -0.70
CA CYS A 15 13.72 -12.05 0.27
C CYS A 15 13.14 -10.93 1.13
N LEU A 16 13.93 -9.91 1.51
CA LEU A 16 13.43 -8.74 2.26
C LEU A 16 12.50 -7.88 1.40
N ASP A 17 12.85 -7.65 0.13
CA ASP A 17 12.03 -6.85 -0.79
C ASP A 17 10.70 -7.50 -1.15
N PHE A 18 10.64 -8.84 -1.14
CA PHE A 18 9.40 -9.61 -1.22
C PHE A 18 8.62 -9.63 0.11
N GLY A 19 9.33 -9.50 1.25
CA GLY A 19 8.76 -9.56 2.59
C GLY A 19 8.14 -8.26 3.11
N TYR A 20 8.46 -7.11 2.52
CA TYR A 20 7.81 -5.84 2.88
C TYR A 20 6.39 -5.76 2.32
N THR A 21 5.47 -6.42 3.02
CA THR A 21 4.03 -6.29 2.76
C THR A 21 3.49 -4.98 3.34
N THR A 22 3.17 -4.02 2.46
CA THR A 22 2.43 -2.80 2.83
C THR A 22 1.05 -3.16 3.37
N LYS A 23 0.61 -2.50 4.45
CA LYS A 23 -0.77 -2.57 4.95
C LYS A 23 -1.49 -1.26 4.65
N CYS A 24 -2.72 -1.33 4.16
CA CYS A 24 -3.56 -0.17 3.91
C CYS A 24 -4.89 -0.28 4.62
N LEU A 25 -5.47 0.85 5.00
CA LEU A 25 -6.82 0.88 5.54
C LEU A 25 -7.84 0.56 4.45
N THR A 26 -8.84 -0.24 4.81
CA THR A 26 -10.04 -0.51 4.00
C THR A 26 -11.23 0.29 4.53
N LYS A 27 -11.28 0.54 5.84
CA LYS A 27 -12.25 1.42 6.50
C LYS A 27 -11.54 2.25 7.58
N PHE A 28 -12.01 3.48 7.75
CA PHE A 28 -11.58 4.37 8.82
C PHE A 28 -12.73 5.32 9.17
N SER A 29 -13.22 5.15 10.40
CA SER A 29 -14.27 5.92 11.06
C SER A 29 -13.90 6.03 12.55
N PRO A 30 -14.46 7.01 13.30
CA PRO A 30 -14.31 7.04 14.76
C PRO A 30 -14.71 5.69 15.38
N GLY A 31 -13.80 5.06 16.12
CA GLY A 31 -14.04 3.76 16.77
C GLY A 31 -13.96 2.52 15.87
N LEU A 32 -13.79 2.65 14.55
CA LEU A 32 -13.65 1.50 13.64
C LEU A 32 -12.59 1.74 12.56
N GLN A 33 -11.53 0.93 12.60
CA GLN A 33 -10.50 0.90 11.58
C GLN A 33 -10.24 -0.54 11.17
N THR A 34 -10.28 -0.81 9.87
CA THR A 34 -9.90 -2.11 9.32
C THR A 34 -8.80 -1.91 8.31
N SER A 35 -7.80 -2.78 8.33
CA SER A 35 -6.69 -2.79 7.39
C SER A 35 -6.61 -4.14 6.69
N GLN A 36 -5.95 -4.15 5.53
CA GLN A 36 -5.59 -5.35 4.83
C GLN A 36 -4.11 -5.32 4.49
N THR A 37 -3.49 -6.49 4.49
CA THR A 37 -2.19 -6.70 3.84
C THR A 37 -2.38 -6.57 2.34
N CYS A 38 -1.57 -5.75 1.68
CA CYS A 38 -1.65 -5.57 0.24
C CYS A 38 -1.10 -6.80 -0.50
N PRO A 39 -1.70 -7.17 -1.63
CA PRO A 39 -1.13 -8.18 -2.52
C PRO A 39 0.29 -7.82 -2.95
N ALA A 40 1.09 -8.83 -3.31
CA ALA A 40 2.42 -8.62 -3.86
C ALA A 40 2.40 -7.62 -5.03
N GLY A 41 3.34 -6.66 -5.02
CA GLY A 41 3.42 -5.60 -6.03
C GLY A 41 2.49 -4.40 -5.79
N GLN A 42 1.56 -4.44 -4.83
CA GLN A 42 0.71 -3.30 -4.47
C GLN A 42 1.29 -2.54 -3.28
N LYS A 43 2.26 -1.65 -3.54
CA LYS A 43 2.98 -0.90 -2.50
C LYS A 43 2.36 0.48 -2.18
N ILE A 44 1.22 0.82 -2.78
CA ILE A 44 0.56 2.13 -2.62
C ILE A 44 -0.78 1.96 -1.93
N CYS A 45 -1.01 2.73 -0.87
CA CYS A 45 -2.31 2.94 -0.29
C CYS A 45 -3.02 4.10 -0.98
N PHE A 46 -4.31 3.97 -1.28
CA PHE A 46 -5.12 5.08 -1.76
C PHE A 46 -6.29 5.37 -0.82
N LYS A 47 -6.73 6.62 -0.84
CA LYS A 47 -7.99 7.11 -0.28
C LYS A 47 -8.67 7.94 -1.35
N LYS A 48 -9.92 7.58 -1.66
CA LYS A 48 -10.73 8.22 -2.68
C LYS A 48 -11.99 8.78 -2.07
N TRP A 49 -12.34 10.00 -2.45
CA TRP A 49 -13.60 10.66 -2.09
C TRP A 49 -14.31 11.12 -3.34
N LYS A 50 -15.64 11.00 -3.36
CA LYS A 50 -16.49 11.61 -4.38
C LYS A 50 -17.37 12.67 -3.73
N LYS A 51 -17.68 13.77 -4.44
CA LYS A 51 -18.70 14.74 -3.99
C LYS A 51 -19.96 13.96 -3.56
N GLY A 52 -20.28 13.93 -2.26
CA GLY A 52 -21.40 13.15 -1.70
C GLY A 52 -21.07 11.93 -0.82
N LYS A 53 -19.91 11.90 -0.12
CA LYS A 53 -19.61 11.02 1.05
C LYS A 53 -19.04 9.62 0.82
N LYS A 54 -19.02 9.02 -0.39
CA LYS A 54 -18.45 7.66 -0.54
C LYS A 54 -16.92 7.71 -0.48
N VAL A 55 -16.35 7.26 0.64
CA VAL A 55 -14.91 7.06 0.82
C VAL A 55 -14.55 5.62 0.49
N SER A 56 -13.64 5.43 -0.46
CA SER A 56 -13.06 4.12 -0.77
C SER A 56 -11.57 4.16 -0.46
N ARG A 57 -11.05 3.11 0.14
CA ARG A 57 -9.65 2.97 0.53
C ARG A 57 -9.17 1.58 0.16
N GLY A 58 -7.87 1.44 -0.09
CA GLY A 58 -7.28 0.14 -0.34
C GLY A 58 -5.87 0.22 -0.89
N CYS A 59 -5.44 -0.89 -1.46
CA CYS A 59 -4.13 -1.08 -2.07
C CYS A 59 -4.20 -0.82 -3.58
N ALA A 60 -3.11 -0.35 -4.16
CA ALA A 60 -2.95 -0.19 -5.60
C ALA A 60 -1.49 -0.41 -6.02
N VAL A 61 -1.28 -0.80 -7.28
CA VAL A 61 0.05 -0.87 -7.90
C VAL A 61 0.55 0.54 -8.24
N THR A 62 -0.34 1.38 -8.78
CA THR A 62 -0.09 2.79 -9.10
C THR A 62 -1.18 3.65 -8.46
N CYS A 63 -0.87 4.93 -8.20
CA CYS A 63 -1.88 5.84 -7.67
C CYS A 63 -3.03 6.00 -8.68
N PRO A 64 -4.29 5.67 -8.35
CA PRO A 64 -5.36 5.71 -9.32
C PRO A 64 -5.64 7.15 -9.78
N LYS A 65 -6.00 7.32 -11.05
CA LYS A 65 -6.33 8.64 -11.61
C LYS A 65 -7.74 9.07 -11.15
N PRO A 66 -7.93 10.32 -10.69
CA PRO A 66 -9.23 10.81 -10.27
C PRO A 66 -10.20 10.91 -11.47
N LYS A 67 -11.45 10.49 -11.29
CA LYS A 67 -12.55 10.75 -12.25
C LYS A 67 -13.23 12.09 -11.93
N LYS A 68 -14.18 12.52 -12.78
CA LYS A 68 -14.95 13.75 -12.57
C LYS A 68 -15.59 13.76 -11.17
N HIS A 69 -15.28 14.80 -10.39
CA HIS A 69 -15.74 14.98 -9.00
C HIS A 69 -15.19 13.95 -7.99
N GLU A 70 -14.09 13.26 -8.31
CA GLU A 70 -13.35 12.44 -7.37
C GLU A 70 -12.03 13.13 -6.98
N THR A 71 -11.68 13.04 -5.70
CA THR A 71 -10.34 13.36 -5.19
C THR A 71 -9.68 12.06 -4.79
N ILE A 72 -8.39 11.90 -5.07
CA ILE A 72 -7.60 10.72 -4.69
C ILE A 72 -6.33 11.20 -4.01
N GLN A 73 -6.02 10.59 -2.87
CA GLN A 73 -4.75 10.74 -2.16
C GLN A 73 -4.08 9.37 -2.10
N CYS A 74 -2.77 9.36 -2.34
CA CYS A 74 -1.96 8.15 -2.29
C CYS A 74 -0.76 8.35 -1.37
N CYS A 75 -0.29 7.26 -0.78
CA CYS A 75 0.86 7.22 0.12
C CYS A 75 1.40 5.78 0.20
N THR A 76 2.63 5.59 0.70
CA THR A 76 3.35 4.30 0.65
C THR A 76 3.63 3.69 2.03
N GLU A 77 3.35 4.43 3.10
CA GLU A 77 3.53 3.96 4.47
C GLU A 77 2.36 3.09 4.96
N ASN A 78 2.60 2.28 5.99
CA ASN A 78 1.55 1.43 6.54
C ASN A 78 0.38 2.26 7.13
N ASN A 79 -0.84 1.96 6.67
CA ASN A 79 -2.09 2.61 7.11
C ASN A 79 -2.07 4.14 7.00
N CYS A 80 -1.30 4.69 6.06
CA CYS A 80 -1.17 6.14 5.84
C CYS A 80 -2.44 6.78 5.26
N ASN A 81 -3.35 5.98 4.68
CA ASN A 81 -4.56 6.42 4.00
C ASN A 81 -5.77 6.62 4.94
N ARG A 82 -5.54 7.24 6.12
CA ARG A 82 -6.56 7.54 7.13
C ARG A 82 -7.63 8.47 6.58
#